data_AF-A0A953UP41-F1
#
_entry.id   AF-A0A953UP41-F1
#
_cell.length_a   1.000
_cell.length_b   1.000
_cell.length_c   1.000
_cell.angle_alpha   90.00
_cell.angle_beta   90.00
_cell.angle_gamma   90.00
#
_symmetry.space_group_name_H-M   'P 1'
#
loop_
_entity.id
_entity.type
_entity.pdbx_description
1 polymer ?
#
loop_
_entity_poly.entity_id
_entity_poly.type
_entity_poly.pdbx_seq_one_letter_code
_entity_poly.pdbx_strand_id
1 'polypeptide(L)' 'MRRKVPAKPEIVVAPEILEQAKRAFSPDRLKKLPTCSVCGAETSSVASEPLCWVCRRLKISAWREIEQQMPAQE' A
#
# COMPACT_ATOMS: atom_id res chain seq x y z
N MET A 1 -6.03 38.30 -24.73
CA MET A 1 -6.61 37.17 -23.97
C MET A 1 -6.64 37.52 -22.49
N ARG A 2 -7.82 37.69 -21.88
CA ARG A 2 -7.93 37.89 -20.42
C ARG A 2 -7.78 36.53 -19.73
N ARG A 3 -6.77 36.37 -18.88
CA ARG A 3 -6.61 35.19 -18.03
C ARG A 3 -7.73 35.20 -16.99
N LYS A 4 -8.55 34.14 -16.95
CA LYS A 4 -9.52 33.95 -15.87
C LYS A 4 -8.75 33.75 -14.56
N VAL A 5 -9.05 34.57 -13.57
CA VAL A 5 -8.54 34.40 -12.21
C VAL A 5 -9.11 33.08 -11.67
N PRO A 6 -8.29 32.12 -11.20
CA PRO A 6 -8.82 30.90 -10.61
C PRO A 6 -9.60 31.27 -9.35
N ALA A 7 -10.84 30.78 -9.26
CA ALA A 7 -11.68 30.97 -8.09
C ALA A 7 -10.96 30.45 -6.85
N LYS A 8 -11.00 31.23 -5.78
CA LYS A 8 -10.41 30.84 -4.48
C LYS A 8 -11.08 29.53 -4.05
N PRO A 9 -10.33 28.47 -3.72
CA PRO A 9 -10.94 27.21 -3.30
C PRO A 9 -11.77 27.49 -2.06
N GLU A 10 -13.08 27.25 -2.14
CA GLU A 10 -13.94 27.35 -0.98
C GLU A 10 -13.48 26.32 0.04
N ILE A 11 -13.30 26.80 1.27
CA ILE A 11 -12.91 25.93 2.38
C ILE A 11 -14.19 25.20 2.81
N VAL A 12 -14.41 24.02 2.21
CA VAL A 12 -15.58 23.16 2.46
C VAL A 12 -15.53 22.53 3.86
N VAL A 13 -14.34 22.45 4.45
CA VAL A 13 -14.12 21.79 5.74
C VAL A 13 -13.90 22.83 6.84
N ALA A 14 -14.75 22.83 7.86
CA ALA A 14 -14.61 23.71 9.00
C ALA A 14 -13.25 23.47 9.71
N PRO A 15 -12.56 24.53 10.18
CA PRO A 15 -11.22 24.43 10.76
C PRO A 15 -11.17 23.54 11.99
N GLU A 16 -12.24 23.53 12.79
CA GLU A 16 -12.41 22.68 13.96
C GLU A 16 -12.36 21.17 13.62
N ILE A 17 -12.93 20.77 12.47
CA ILE A 17 -12.90 19.38 11.99
C ILE A 17 -11.46 19.00 11.61
N LEU A 18 -10.72 19.91 10.97
CA LEU A 18 -9.31 19.70 10.64
C LEU A 18 -8.44 19.57 11.89
N GLU A 19 -8.67 20.38 12.91
CA GLU A 19 -7.94 20.30 14.17
C GLU A 19 -8.25 19.01 14.94
N GLN A 20 -9.52 18.59 14.98
CA GLN A 20 -9.92 17.31 15.57
C GLN A 20 -9.29 16.13 14.84
N ALA A 21 -9.28 16.14 13.50
CA ALA A 21 -8.65 15.09 12.69
C ALA A 21 -7.14 14.99 12.99
N LYS A 22 -6.44 16.12 13.11
CA LYS A 22 -5.01 16.15 13.47
C LYS A 22 -4.77 15.57 14.87
N ARG A 23 -5.63 15.87 15.85
CA ARG A 23 -5.53 15.33 17.22
C ARG A 23 -5.87 13.84 17.28
N ALA A 24 -6.81 13.38 16.48
CA ALA A 24 -7.19 11.97 16.38
C ALA A 24 -6.14 11.11 15.65
N PHE A 25 -5.21 11.75 14.93
CA PHE A 25 -4.14 11.08 14.22
C PHE A 25 -3.10 10.50 15.19
N SER A 26 -3.18 9.19 15.44
CA SER A 26 -2.16 8.45 16.22
C SER A 26 -1.17 7.77 15.26
N PRO A 27 0.10 8.20 15.17
CA PRO A 27 1.09 7.60 14.28
C PRO A 27 1.39 6.13 14.65
N ASP A 28 1.15 5.76 15.90
CA ASP A 28 1.30 4.39 16.42
C ASP A 28 0.36 3.37 15.74
N ARG A 29 -0.75 3.84 15.14
CA ARG A 29 -1.68 3.00 14.37
C ARG A 29 -1.27 2.80 12.92
N LEU A 30 -0.25 3.51 12.43
CA LEU A 30 0.26 3.34 11.08
C LEU A 30 1.18 2.10 11.04
N LYS A 31 0.58 0.93 11.25
CA LYS A 31 1.27 -0.35 11.01
C LYS A 31 1.78 -0.29 9.56
N LYS A 32 3.09 -0.43 9.38
CA LYS A 32 3.68 -0.54 8.04
C LYS A 32 2.86 -1.58 7.27
N LEU A 33 2.29 -1.15 6.15
CA LEU A 33 1.55 -2.06 5.27
C LEU A 33 2.52 -3.18 4.89
N PRO A 34 2.10 -4.46 5.00
CA PRO A 34 2.95 -5.55 4.56
C PRO A 34 3.32 -5.37 3.08
N THR A 35 4.51 -5.78 2.68
CA THR A 35 4.97 -5.71 1.29
C THR A 35 4.96 -7.08 0.66
N CYS A 36 4.64 -7.14 -0.64
CA CYS A 36 4.64 -8.36 -1.42
C CYS A 36 6.03 -9.01 -1.41
N SER A 37 6.14 -10.28 -1.00
CA SER A 37 7.41 -11.03 -0.99
C SER A 37 8.02 -11.22 -2.39
N VAL A 38 7.19 -11.14 -3.45
CA VAL A 38 7.62 -11.36 -4.84
C VAL A 38 8.08 -10.06 -5.52
N CYS A 39 7.31 -8.98 -5.41
CA CYS A 39 7.56 -7.74 -6.15
C CYS A 39 7.74 -6.48 -5.29
N GLY A 40 7.65 -6.59 -3.95
CA GLY A 40 7.81 -5.48 -3.03
C GLY A 40 6.64 -4.50 -2.94
N ALA A 41 5.59 -4.66 -3.76
CA ALA A 41 4.42 -3.78 -3.73
C ALA A 41 3.70 -3.83 -2.37
N GLU A 42 3.22 -2.68 -1.89
CA GLU A 42 2.40 -2.60 -0.67
C GLU A 42 1.13 -3.47 -0.82
N THR A 43 0.84 -4.25 0.21
CA THR A 43 -0.33 -5.12 0.30
C THR A 43 -0.99 -4.96 1.67
N SER A 44 -2.31 -5.15 1.72
CA SER A 44 -3.07 -5.15 2.97
C SER A 44 -3.15 -6.56 3.59
N SER A 45 -2.54 -7.57 2.95
CA SER A 45 -2.63 -8.96 3.38
C SER A 45 -1.74 -9.26 4.58
N VAL A 46 -2.35 -9.64 5.71
CA VAL A 46 -1.68 -10.11 6.94
C VAL A 46 -1.51 -11.66 6.94
N ALA A 47 -1.51 -12.29 5.76
CA ALA A 47 -1.35 -13.74 5.64
C ALA A 47 0.10 -14.16 5.94
N SER A 48 0.34 -15.46 6.19
CA SER A 48 1.67 -16.03 6.42
C SER A 48 2.68 -15.68 5.32
N GLU A 49 2.19 -15.51 4.09
CA GLU A 49 2.96 -14.96 2.98
C GLU A 49 2.25 -13.71 2.41
N PRO A 50 2.77 -12.49 2.67
CA PRO A 50 2.17 -11.28 2.13
C PRO A 50 2.43 -11.21 0.62
N LEU A 51 1.39 -11.45 -0.18
CA LEU A 51 1.41 -11.32 -1.64
C LEU A 51 0.42 -10.26 -2.10
N CYS A 52 0.78 -9.49 -3.13
CA CYS A 52 -0.19 -8.65 -3.81
C CYS A 52 -1.18 -9.51 -4.61
N TRP A 53 -2.37 -8.97 -4.90
CA TRP A 53 -3.44 -9.72 -5.61
C TRP A 53 -2.98 -10.26 -6.97
N VAL A 54 -2.04 -9.58 -7.63
CA VAL A 54 -1.45 -9.98 -8.91
C VAL A 54 -0.55 -11.21 -8.72
N CYS A 55 0.47 -11.13 -7.87
CA CYS A 55 1.39 -12.23 -7.61
C CYS A 55 0.66 -13.47 -7.07
N ARG A 56 -0.41 -13.26 -6.30
CA ARG A 56 -1.28 -14.34 -5.81
C ARG A 56 -2.04 -15.04 -6.94
N ARG A 57 -2.60 -14.28 -7.89
CA ARG A 57 -3.36 -14.84 -9.03
C ARG A 57 -2.45 -15.51 -10.05
N LEU A 58 -1.25 -14.97 -10.25
CA LEU A 58 -0.23 -15.52 -11.14
C LEU A 58 0.55 -16.70 -10.52
N LYS A 59 0.28 -17.05 -9.24
CA LYS A 59 0.98 -18.11 -8.49
C LYS A 59 2.51 -18.01 -8.54
N ILE A 60 3.06 -16.79 -8.60
CA ILE A 60 4.50 -16.57 -8.84
C ILE A 60 5.35 -17.12 -7.69
N SER A 61 4.85 -17.11 -6.44
CA SER A 61 5.58 -17.65 -5.30
C SER A 61 5.89 -19.15 -5.45
N ALA A 62 4.92 -19.95 -5.90
CA ALA A 62 5.10 -21.38 -6.14
C ALA A 62 6.16 -21.69 -7.21
N TRP A 63 6.33 -20.81 -8.21
CA TRP A 63 7.35 -20.99 -9.24
C TRP A 63 8.74 -20.73 -8.67
N ARG A 64 8.87 -19.70 -7.84
CA ARG A 64 10.11 -19.35 -7.15
C ARG A 64 10.57 -20.44 -6.18
N GLU A 65 9.63 -21.11 -5.50
CA GLU A 65 9.91 -22.26 -4.64
C GLU A 65 10.44 -23.47 -5.44
N ILE A 66 9.84 -23.76 -6.61
CA ILE A 66 10.29 -24.86 -7.49
C ILE A 66 11.70 -24.59 -8.05
N GLU A 67 12.01 -23.34 -8.42
CA GLU A 67 13.36 -22.94 -8.84
C GLU A 67 14.41 -23.05 -7.71
N GLN A 68 14.01 -22.88 -6.45
CA GLN A 68 14.90 -23.11 -5.30
C GLN A 68 15.04 -24.59 -4.93
N GLN A 69 14.08 -25.43 -5.32
CA GLN A 69 14.09 -26.88 -5.08
C GLN A 69 14.83 -27.67 -6.17
N MET A 70 15.87 -27.10 -6.80
CA MET A 70 16.77 -27.92 -7.61
C MET A 70 17.45 -28.94 -6.69
N PRO A 71 17.27 -30.26 -6.89
CA PRO A 71 18.04 -31.24 -6.14
C PRO A 71 19.50 -31.03 -6.52
N ALA A 72 20.37 -30.90 -5.52
CA ALA A 72 21.80 -31.12 -5.70
C ALA A 72 21.95 -32.51 -6.32
N GLN A 73 22.14 -32.58 -7.64
CA GLN A 73 22.45 -33.81 -8.33
C GLN A 73 23.94 -34.08 -8.08
N GLU A 74 24.18 -35.31 -7.62
CA GLU A 74 25.47 -35.95 -7.32
C GLU A 74 26.38 -36.05 -8.56
#